data_AF-A0A177LJ67-F1
#
_entry.id   AF-A0A177LJ67-F1
#
_cell.length_a   1.000
_cell.length_b   1.000
_cell.length_c   1.000
_cell.angle_alpha   90.00
_cell.angle_beta   90.00
_cell.angle_gamma   90.00
#
_symmetry.space_group_name_H-M   'P 1'
#
loop_
_entity.id
_entity.type
_entity.pdbx_description
1 polymer ?
#
loop_
_entity_poly.entity_id
_entity_poly.type
_entity_poly.pdbx_seq_one_letter_code
_entity_poly.pdbx_strand_id
1 'polypeptide(L)'
;MNEIKILTKSKLDKIKNNPESSGLAYELYGKSKNILDYTDKEISEMAFGIYLHKKTLLVDGDYFICLNDVIKIECELYDVSYIQKPTLETWKDNSCNAISNIRTFYIKDYFLITNNNKDPNFNRHKITRYLTRIGFLRHGRGKFRGYFSISNDYKTIQNGLFPKDLYHPIKRYINGLFFYDDYKISDFEVISSIKFIAH
;
A
#
# COMPACT_ATOMS: atom_id res chain seq x y z
N MET A 1 12.46 -12.08 -0.42
CA MET A 1 11.20 -12.18 0.34
C MET A 1 11.16 -10.95 1.23
N ASN A 2 10.27 -9.98 0.99
CA ASN A 2 10.20 -8.80 1.85
C ASN A 2 9.36 -9.16 3.07
N GLU A 3 10.01 -9.30 4.22
CA GLU A 3 9.36 -9.72 5.45
C GLU A 3 8.73 -8.51 6.15
N ILE A 4 7.47 -8.66 6.56
CA ILE A 4 6.85 -7.72 7.48
C ILE A 4 7.69 -7.70 8.75
N LYS A 5 7.95 -6.50 9.26
CA LYS A 5 8.74 -6.31 10.47
C LYS A 5 8.13 -7.10 11.63
N ILE A 6 8.92 -7.94 12.27
CA ILE A 6 8.48 -8.65 13.48
C ILE A 6 8.49 -7.67 14.66
N LEU A 7 7.44 -7.73 15.49
CA LEU A 7 7.38 -6.95 16.72
C LEU A 7 8.49 -7.37 17.70
N THR A 8 8.85 -6.47 18.61
CA THR A 8 9.79 -6.83 19.68
C THR A 8 9.18 -7.87 20.60
N LYS A 9 10.02 -8.75 21.18
CA LYS A 9 9.58 -9.78 22.14
C LYS A 9 8.68 -9.22 23.26
N SER A 10 9.05 -8.07 23.83
CA SER A 10 8.24 -7.39 24.85
C SER A 10 6.82 -7.04 24.40
N LYS A 11 6.62 -6.66 23.15
CA LYS A 11 5.29 -6.36 22.59
C LYS A 11 4.51 -7.65 22.33
N LEU A 12 5.19 -8.68 21.82
CA LEU A 12 4.59 -10.00 21.58
C LEU A 12 4.12 -10.63 22.88
N ASP A 13 4.96 -10.63 23.93
CA ASP A 13 4.62 -11.15 25.24
C ASP A 13 3.44 -10.39 25.85
N LYS A 14 3.40 -9.06 25.70
CA LYS A 14 2.25 -8.25 26.15
C LYS A 14 0.95 -8.67 25.48
N ILE A 15 0.97 -8.91 24.16
CA ILE A 15 -0.19 -9.37 23.40
C ILE A 15 -0.61 -10.77 23.86
N LYS A 16 0.33 -11.72 23.95
CA LYS A 16 0.06 -13.10 24.36
C LYS A 16 -0.51 -13.19 25.78
N ASN A 17 -0.02 -12.35 26.69
CA ASN A 17 -0.46 -12.34 28.08
C ASN A 17 -1.80 -11.63 28.28
N ASN A 18 -2.19 -10.70 27.38
CA ASN A 18 -3.43 -9.92 27.49
C ASN A 18 -4.14 -9.78 26.13
N PRO A 19 -4.56 -10.88 25.49
CA PRO A 19 -5.03 -10.87 24.11
C PRO A 19 -6.29 -10.03 23.89
N GLU A 20 -7.24 -10.05 24.82
CA GLU A 20 -8.49 -9.27 24.72
C GLU A 20 -8.21 -7.76 24.65
N SER A 21 -7.18 -7.29 25.37
CA SER A 21 -6.78 -5.88 25.39
C SER A 21 -5.91 -5.47 24.19
N SER A 22 -5.48 -6.42 23.36
CA SER A 22 -4.54 -6.18 22.27
C SER A 22 -5.17 -5.48 21.06
N GLY A 23 -6.51 -5.52 20.94
CA GLY A 23 -7.24 -5.03 19.77
C GLY A 23 -7.10 -5.92 18.53
N LEU A 24 -6.51 -7.11 18.66
CA LEU A 24 -6.39 -8.07 17.55
C LEU A 24 -7.69 -8.85 17.37
N ALA A 25 -8.20 -8.89 16.14
CA ALA A 25 -9.41 -9.60 15.75
C ALA A 25 -9.13 -11.07 15.33
N TYR A 26 -8.23 -11.75 16.05
CA TYR A 26 -7.77 -13.11 15.71
C TYR A 26 -8.89 -14.15 15.79
N GLU A 27 -9.88 -13.96 16.66
CA GLU A 27 -11.03 -14.87 16.78
C GLU A 27 -11.95 -14.85 15.56
N LEU A 28 -12.08 -13.69 14.90
CA LEU A 28 -12.96 -13.49 13.75
C LEU A 28 -12.24 -13.79 12.43
N TYR A 29 -11.02 -13.26 12.27
CA TYR A 29 -10.31 -13.26 10.99
C TYR A 29 -9.07 -14.15 10.97
N GLY A 30 -8.68 -14.71 12.11
CA GLY A 30 -7.54 -15.61 12.21
C GLY A 30 -7.92 -17.09 12.01
N LYS A 31 -6.95 -17.97 12.27
CA LYS A 31 -7.07 -19.43 12.12
C LYS A 31 -7.60 -20.13 13.38
N SER A 32 -7.50 -19.48 14.54
CA SER A 32 -7.86 -20.00 15.85
C SER A 32 -8.39 -18.90 16.77
N LYS A 33 -9.22 -19.30 17.74
CA LYS A 33 -9.67 -18.44 18.84
C LYS A 33 -8.68 -18.34 20.00
N ASN A 34 -7.52 -19.01 19.92
CA ASN A 34 -6.47 -18.90 20.92
C ASN A 34 -5.25 -18.20 20.32
N ILE A 35 -4.85 -17.06 20.90
CA ILE A 35 -3.70 -16.27 20.43
C ILE A 35 -2.38 -17.08 20.49
N LEU A 36 -2.29 -18.08 21.37
CA LEU A 36 -1.09 -18.90 21.55
C LEU A 36 -0.87 -19.90 20.40
N ASP A 37 -1.88 -20.14 19.56
CA ASP A 37 -1.77 -20.99 18.38
C ASP A 37 -1.08 -20.27 17.21
N TYR A 38 -0.80 -18.98 17.37
CA TYR A 38 -0.16 -18.14 16.36
C TYR A 38 1.33 -17.98 16.64
N THR A 39 2.10 -18.01 15.55
CA THR A 39 3.52 -17.65 15.57
C THR A 39 3.70 -16.16 15.82
N ASP A 40 4.90 -15.77 16.28
CA ASP A 40 5.26 -14.36 16.49
C ASP A 40 5.11 -13.52 15.21
N LYS A 41 5.36 -14.15 14.05
CA LYS A 41 5.16 -13.54 12.74
C LYS A 41 3.69 -13.25 12.48
N GLU A 42 2.81 -14.25 12.67
CA GLU A 42 1.36 -14.07 12.47
C GLU A 42 0.79 -13.03 13.44
N ILE A 43 1.24 -13.01 14.70
CA ILE A 43 0.84 -11.98 15.67
C ILE A 43 1.31 -10.59 15.21
N SER A 44 2.52 -10.49 14.68
CA SER A 44 3.04 -9.24 14.13
C SER A 44 2.21 -8.78 12.92
N GLU A 45 1.90 -9.68 11.99
CA GLU A 45 1.02 -9.43 10.85
C GLU A 45 -0.35 -8.90 11.30
N MET A 46 -1.00 -9.57 12.27
CA MET A 46 -2.28 -9.13 12.82
C MET A 46 -2.20 -7.74 13.46
N ALA A 47 -1.10 -7.41 14.15
CA ALA A 47 -0.86 -6.08 14.69
C ALA A 47 -0.67 -5.01 13.60
N PHE A 48 -0.23 -5.41 12.41
CA PHE A 48 -0.23 -4.58 11.21
C PHE A 48 -1.54 -4.63 10.41
N GLY A 49 -2.59 -5.26 10.95
CA GLY A 49 -3.91 -5.36 10.34
C GLY A 49 -4.03 -6.43 9.26
N ILE A 50 -3.09 -7.37 9.20
CA ILE A 50 -2.95 -8.38 8.14
C ILE A 50 -3.44 -9.72 8.66
N TYR A 51 -4.49 -10.26 8.06
CA TYR A 51 -5.09 -11.54 8.44
C TYR A 51 -5.08 -12.48 7.23
N LEU A 52 -3.96 -13.20 7.06
CA LEU A 52 -3.69 -14.01 5.86
C LEU A 52 -4.70 -15.14 5.66
N HIS A 53 -5.09 -15.83 6.74
CA HIS A 53 -5.95 -17.01 6.67
C HIS A 53 -7.32 -16.70 6.02
N LYS A 54 -7.95 -15.60 6.41
CA LYS A 54 -9.21 -15.11 5.82
C LYS A 54 -9.01 -14.10 4.68
N LYS A 55 -7.76 -13.87 4.26
CA LYS A 55 -7.39 -12.85 3.27
C LYS A 55 -8.02 -11.49 3.57
N THR A 56 -7.97 -11.08 4.82
CA THR A 56 -8.65 -9.89 5.32
C THR A 56 -7.64 -8.81 5.71
N LEU A 57 -7.94 -7.55 5.40
CA LEU A 57 -7.10 -6.40 5.72
C LEU A 57 -7.88 -5.37 6.54
N LEU A 58 -7.28 -4.89 7.62
CA LEU A 58 -7.75 -3.71 8.37
C LEU A 58 -7.33 -2.44 7.61
N VAL A 59 -8.31 -1.74 7.03
CA VAL A 59 -8.07 -0.54 6.22
C VAL A 59 -8.06 0.73 7.07
N ASP A 60 -7.79 1.89 6.44
CA ASP A 60 -7.59 3.15 7.16
C ASP A 60 -8.84 3.67 7.88
N GLY A 61 -10.04 3.19 7.52
CA GLY A 61 -11.30 3.51 8.20
C GLY A 61 -11.59 2.68 9.44
N ASP A 62 -10.63 1.89 9.94
CA ASP A 62 -10.75 1.05 11.13
C ASP A 62 -11.80 -0.08 11.00
N TYR A 63 -11.99 -0.57 9.78
CA TYR A 63 -12.81 -1.76 9.49
C TYR A 63 -12.05 -2.75 8.59
N PHE A 64 -12.58 -3.97 8.50
CA PHE A 64 -11.99 -5.06 7.75
C PHE A 64 -12.63 -5.23 6.38
N ILE A 65 -11.82 -5.54 5.37
CA ILE A 65 -12.32 -5.97 4.05
C ILE A 65 -11.70 -7.30 3.65
N CYS A 66 -12.47 -8.11 2.90
CA CYS A 66 -11.97 -9.32 2.27
C CYS A 66 -11.28 -8.96 0.95
N LEU A 67 -10.02 -9.35 0.80
CA LEU A 67 -9.24 -9.04 -0.40
C LEU A 67 -9.66 -9.87 -1.62
N ASN A 68 -10.40 -10.97 -1.44
CA ASN A 68 -10.97 -11.69 -2.58
C ASN A 68 -12.04 -10.86 -3.31
N ASP A 69 -12.62 -9.86 -2.65
CA ASP A 69 -13.67 -9.01 -3.21
C ASP A 69 -13.09 -7.78 -3.93
N VAL A 70 -11.76 -7.57 -3.84
CA VAL A 70 -11.07 -6.44 -4.46
C VAL A 70 -10.87 -6.71 -5.94
N ILE A 71 -11.32 -5.77 -6.77
CA ILE A 71 -11.28 -5.86 -8.23
C ILE A 71 -10.26 -4.92 -8.85
N LYS A 72 -9.97 -3.79 -8.19
CA LYS A 72 -9.12 -2.72 -8.71
C LYS A 72 -8.41 -1.99 -7.59
N ILE A 73 -7.29 -1.37 -7.92
CA ILE A 73 -6.50 -0.56 -6.99
C ILE A 73 -6.22 0.80 -7.62
N GLU A 74 -6.35 1.84 -6.82
CA GLU A 74 -6.13 3.22 -7.26
C GLU A 74 -5.02 3.87 -6.43
N CYS A 75 -4.19 4.66 -7.11
CA CYS A 75 -3.20 5.54 -6.50
C CYS A 75 -3.49 6.98 -6.93
N GLU A 76 -3.85 7.85 -5.98
CA GLU A 76 -3.96 9.28 -6.20
C GLU A 76 -2.57 9.92 -6.08
N LEU A 77 -1.94 10.18 -7.22
CA LEU A 77 -0.64 10.84 -7.28
C LEU A 77 -0.81 12.35 -7.35
N TYR A 78 -0.22 13.04 -6.37
CA TYR A 78 -0.30 14.49 -6.23
C TYR A 78 0.77 15.22 -7.07
N ASP A 79 2.04 14.88 -6.89
CA ASP A 79 3.15 15.59 -7.54
C ASP A 79 4.39 14.68 -7.66
N VAL A 80 5.45 15.16 -8.30
CA VAL A 80 6.77 14.52 -8.34
C VAL A 80 7.89 15.51 -7.98
N SER A 81 9.03 14.98 -7.56
CA SER A 81 10.28 15.74 -7.60
C SER A 81 11.17 15.19 -8.70
N TYR A 82 12.02 16.05 -9.22
CA TYR A 82 12.89 15.73 -10.34
C TYR A 82 14.33 15.59 -9.86
N ILE A 83 15.12 14.77 -10.58
CA ILE A 83 16.55 14.64 -10.35
C ILE A 83 17.26 15.96 -10.66
N GLN A 84 16.87 16.60 -11.76
CA GLN A 84 17.30 17.93 -12.15
C GLN A 84 16.10 18.87 -12.18
N LYS A 85 16.30 20.13 -11.79
CA LYS A 85 15.22 21.12 -11.79
C LYS A 85 14.73 21.33 -13.23
N PRO A 86 13.42 21.18 -13.51
CA PRO A 86 12.88 21.46 -14.84
C PRO A 86 13.13 22.90 -15.30
N THR A 87 13.34 23.07 -16.60
CA THR A 87 13.45 24.38 -17.25
C THR A 87 12.11 24.73 -17.90
N LEU A 88 11.95 25.97 -18.36
CA LEU A 88 10.74 26.37 -19.10
C LEU A 88 10.56 25.56 -20.39
N GLU A 89 11.65 25.14 -21.03
CA GLU A 89 11.62 24.34 -22.25
C GLU A 89 11.13 22.91 -21.96
N THR A 90 11.67 22.26 -20.93
CA THR A 90 11.27 20.89 -20.57
C THR A 90 9.86 20.78 -20.01
N TRP A 91 9.29 21.90 -19.53
CA TRP A 91 7.88 22.01 -19.23
C TRP A 91 7.01 22.12 -20.48
N LYS A 92 7.44 22.90 -21.49
CA LYS A 92 6.67 23.11 -22.72
C LYS A 92 6.50 21.82 -23.52
N ASP A 93 7.53 20.99 -23.59
CA ASP A 93 7.51 19.72 -24.34
C ASP A 93 7.22 18.48 -23.47
N ASN A 94 6.95 18.69 -22.17
CA ASN A 94 6.70 17.64 -21.17
C ASN A 94 7.86 16.65 -20.93
N SER A 95 9.06 16.90 -21.46
CA SER A 95 10.23 16.03 -21.29
C SER A 95 10.72 15.94 -19.83
N CYS A 96 10.38 16.93 -19.00
CA CYS A 96 10.64 16.85 -17.56
C CYS A 96 9.94 15.65 -16.90
N ASN A 97 8.78 15.23 -17.42
CA ASN A 97 8.00 14.09 -16.92
C ASN A 97 8.42 12.74 -17.54
N ALA A 98 9.57 12.69 -18.20
CA ALA A 98 10.23 11.41 -18.47
C ALA A 98 10.49 10.66 -17.17
N ILE A 99 10.19 9.36 -17.16
CA ILE A 99 10.32 8.52 -15.97
C ILE A 99 11.75 8.52 -15.43
N SER A 100 12.75 8.58 -16.31
CA SER A 100 14.17 8.70 -15.95
C SER A 100 14.54 10.00 -15.23
N ASN A 101 13.76 11.09 -15.43
CA ASN A 101 13.99 12.40 -14.82
C ASN A 101 13.34 12.56 -13.44
N ILE A 102 12.41 11.68 -13.08
CA ILE A 102 11.70 11.73 -11.81
C ILE A 102 12.54 11.08 -10.71
N ARG A 103 12.62 11.75 -9.55
CA ARG A 103 13.32 11.27 -8.36
C ARG A 103 12.37 10.60 -7.36
N THR A 104 11.23 11.23 -7.07
CA THR A 104 10.31 10.78 -6.02
C THR A 104 8.89 11.13 -6.41
N PHE A 105 7.97 10.20 -6.21
CA PHE A 105 6.53 10.37 -6.33
C PHE A 105 5.95 10.84 -5.00
N TYR A 106 5.06 11.84 -5.04
CA TYR A 106 4.31 12.31 -3.89
C TYR A 106 2.85 11.94 -4.03
N ILE A 107 2.37 11.12 -3.09
CA ILE A 107 1.11 10.40 -3.18
C ILE A 107 0.17 11.00 -2.15
N LYS A 108 -1.05 11.26 -2.57
CA LYS A 108 -2.13 11.63 -1.67
C LYS A 108 -2.62 10.39 -0.97
N ASP A 109 -3.12 9.41 -1.72
CA ASP A 109 -3.72 8.20 -1.15
C ASP A 109 -3.69 6.97 -2.06
N TYR A 110 -3.78 5.80 -1.44
CA TYR A 110 -4.05 4.52 -2.10
C TYR A 110 -5.40 3.97 -1.68
N PHE A 111 -6.09 3.31 -2.62
CA PHE A 111 -7.40 2.71 -2.39
C PHE A 111 -7.48 1.31 -2.97
N LEU A 112 -8.16 0.41 -2.25
CA LEU A 112 -8.65 -0.87 -2.75
C LEU A 112 -10.11 -0.69 -3.15
N ILE A 113 -10.47 -1.09 -4.37
CA ILE A 113 -11.83 -1.02 -4.88
C ILE A 113 -12.43 -2.41 -4.85
N THR A 114 -13.53 -2.60 -4.11
CA THR A 114 -14.25 -3.87 -4.04
C THR A 114 -15.47 -3.89 -4.96
N ASN A 115 -15.89 -5.08 -5.36
CA ASN A 115 -17.16 -5.27 -6.06
C ASN A 115 -18.32 -5.35 -5.05
N ASN A 116 -18.68 -4.21 -4.44
CA ASN A 116 -19.83 -4.15 -3.54
C ASN A 116 -21.05 -3.54 -4.25
N ASN A 117 -21.93 -4.39 -4.77
CA ASN A 117 -23.14 -3.99 -5.50
C ASN A 117 -24.23 -3.33 -4.62
N LYS A 118 -24.05 -3.29 -3.30
CA LYS A 118 -25.09 -2.83 -2.35
C LYS A 118 -25.00 -1.35 -1.98
N ASP A 119 -23.80 -0.78 -1.96
CA ASP A 119 -23.60 0.66 -1.78
C ASP A 119 -22.30 1.09 -2.49
N PRO A 120 -22.39 1.82 -3.63
CA PRO A 120 -21.22 2.29 -4.36
C PRO A 120 -20.38 3.30 -3.58
N ASN A 121 -20.89 3.91 -2.50
CA ASN A 121 -20.06 4.77 -1.64
C ASN A 121 -19.14 3.97 -0.71
N PHE A 122 -19.39 2.67 -0.53
CA PHE A 122 -18.62 1.77 0.33
C PHE A 122 -17.73 0.80 -0.44
N ASN A 123 -17.50 1.03 -1.73
CA ASN A 123 -16.62 0.18 -2.54
C ASN A 123 -15.15 0.63 -2.55
N ARG A 124 -14.85 1.84 -2.04
CA ARG A 124 -13.53 2.48 -2.15
C ARG A 124 -12.87 2.60 -0.78
N HIS A 125 -11.87 1.76 -0.54
CA HIS A 125 -11.27 1.58 0.78
C HIS A 125 -9.84 2.11 0.83
N LYS A 126 -9.62 3.17 1.62
CA LYS A 126 -8.30 3.79 1.76
C LYS A 126 -7.32 2.88 2.53
N ILE A 127 -6.09 2.74 2.03
CA ILE A 127 -5.04 1.89 2.62
C ILE A 127 -3.68 2.60 2.80
N THR A 128 -3.64 3.92 2.69
CA THR A 128 -2.40 4.70 2.73
C THR A 128 -1.70 4.61 4.08
N ARG A 129 -2.46 4.66 5.19
CA ARG A 129 -1.95 4.51 6.56
C ARG A 129 -1.48 3.08 6.79
N TYR A 130 -2.17 2.07 6.24
CA TYR A 130 -1.66 0.70 6.21
C TYR A 130 -0.27 0.61 5.54
N LEU A 131 -0.13 1.12 4.30
CA LEU A 131 1.14 1.08 3.56
C LEU A 131 2.27 1.87 4.26
N THR A 132 1.91 2.92 5.00
CA THR A 132 2.85 3.66 5.86
C THR A 132 3.24 2.86 7.09
N ARG A 133 2.27 2.21 7.75
CA ARG A 133 2.48 1.43 8.98
C ARG A 133 3.42 0.25 8.76
N ILE A 134 3.33 -0.41 7.60
CA ILE A 134 4.26 -1.48 7.21
C ILE A 134 5.63 -0.96 6.72
N GLY A 135 5.82 0.36 6.67
CA GLY A 135 7.09 1.01 6.34
C GLY A 135 7.36 1.18 4.85
N PHE A 136 6.38 0.94 3.98
CA PHE A 136 6.57 1.10 2.54
C PHE A 136 6.53 2.56 2.12
N LEU A 137 5.47 3.26 2.51
CA LEU A 137 5.34 4.70 2.30
C LEU A 137 6.11 5.47 3.36
N ARG A 138 6.77 6.55 2.94
CA ARG A 138 7.35 7.55 3.85
C ARG A 138 6.52 8.82 3.81
N HIS A 139 6.60 9.65 4.85
CA HIS A 139 5.98 10.98 4.80
C HIS A 139 6.81 11.95 3.95
N GLY A 140 6.12 12.75 3.14
CA GLY A 140 6.68 13.84 2.38
C GLY A 140 7.29 14.91 3.30
N ARG A 141 8.29 15.62 2.79
CA ARG A 141 9.06 16.64 3.52
C ARG A 141 8.96 18.00 2.83
N GLY A 142 9.24 19.08 3.57
CA GLY A 142 9.22 20.44 3.04
C GLY A 142 7.84 20.81 2.47
N LYS A 143 7.81 21.28 1.22
CA LYS A 143 6.57 21.66 0.51
C LYS A 143 5.58 20.50 0.30
N PHE A 144 6.03 19.25 0.49
CA PHE A 144 5.20 18.05 0.34
C PHE A 144 4.72 17.49 1.69
N ARG A 145 4.79 18.28 2.77
CA ARG A 145 4.20 17.91 4.06
C ARG A 145 2.69 17.69 3.89
N GLY A 146 2.18 16.60 4.43
CA GLY A 146 0.78 16.18 4.26
C GLY A 146 0.57 15.09 3.20
N TYR A 147 1.57 14.85 2.35
CA TYR A 147 1.58 13.75 1.37
C TYR A 147 2.51 12.62 1.80
N PHE A 148 2.41 11.48 1.11
CA PHE A 148 3.32 10.34 1.22
C PHE A 148 4.32 10.36 0.07
N SER A 149 5.41 9.61 0.18
CA SER A 149 6.47 9.59 -0.80
C SER A 149 6.98 8.19 -1.09
N ILE A 150 7.25 7.92 -2.37
CA ILE A 150 7.91 6.71 -2.89
C ILE A 150 9.06 7.16 -3.80
N SER A 151 10.24 6.56 -3.62
CA SER A 151 11.38 6.78 -4.53
C SER A 151 11.12 6.15 -5.89
N ASN A 152 11.60 6.80 -6.96
CA ASN A 152 11.56 6.22 -8.31
C ASN A 152 12.80 5.36 -8.53
N ASP A 153 12.82 4.17 -7.94
CA ASP A 153 14.00 3.30 -7.96
C ASP A 153 14.05 2.48 -9.25
N TYR A 154 12.90 2.07 -9.80
CA TYR A 154 12.86 1.31 -11.05
C TYR A 154 13.04 2.17 -12.29
N LYS A 155 12.64 3.45 -12.26
CA LYS A 155 12.69 4.37 -13.42
C LYS A 155 12.09 3.79 -14.70
N THR A 156 11.00 3.03 -14.56
CA THR A 156 10.35 2.36 -15.69
C THR A 156 8.83 2.51 -15.61
N ILE A 157 8.19 2.57 -16.78
CA ILE A 157 6.74 2.52 -16.91
C ILE A 157 6.32 1.06 -17.15
N GLN A 158 5.40 0.56 -16.33
CA GLN A 158 4.83 -0.76 -16.47
C GLN A 158 3.69 -0.73 -17.50
N ASN A 159 3.80 -1.59 -18.51
CA ASN A 159 2.82 -1.75 -19.60
C ASN A 159 2.44 -0.44 -20.33
N GLY A 160 3.31 0.58 -20.28
CA GLY A 160 3.02 1.90 -20.85
C GLY A 160 1.97 2.73 -20.11
N LEU A 161 1.47 2.25 -18.95
CA LEU A 161 0.34 2.87 -18.24
C LEU A 161 0.78 3.70 -17.03
N PHE A 162 1.66 3.16 -16.18
CA PHE A 162 2.01 3.79 -14.91
C PHE A 162 3.46 3.50 -14.48
N PRO A 163 4.09 4.37 -13.67
CA PRO A 163 5.37 4.08 -13.04
C PRO A 163 5.35 2.79 -12.22
N LYS A 164 6.32 1.91 -12.46
CA LYS A 164 6.42 0.59 -11.81
C LYS A 164 6.50 0.70 -10.28
N ASP A 165 7.21 1.70 -9.76
CA ASP A 165 7.34 1.94 -8.31
C ASP A 165 6.00 2.19 -7.62
N LEU A 166 5.02 2.77 -8.32
CA LEU A 166 3.69 3.04 -7.75
C LEU A 166 2.85 1.77 -7.56
N TYR A 167 3.07 0.74 -8.39
CA TYR A 167 2.40 -0.56 -8.26
C TYR A 167 3.18 -1.55 -7.38
N HIS A 168 4.48 -1.34 -7.19
CA HIS A 168 5.31 -2.21 -6.35
C HIS A 168 4.76 -2.51 -4.95
N PRO A 169 4.20 -1.54 -4.18
CA PRO A 169 3.60 -1.86 -2.88
C PRO A 169 2.46 -2.88 -2.99
N ILE A 170 1.65 -2.76 -4.03
CA ILE A 170 0.52 -3.66 -4.29
C ILE A 170 1.03 -5.05 -4.63
N LYS A 171 1.95 -5.13 -5.59
CA LYS A 171 2.60 -6.37 -6.01
C LYS A 171 3.14 -7.16 -4.82
N ARG A 172 3.85 -6.51 -3.89
CA ARG A 172 4.54 -7.19 -2.79
C ARG A 172 3.73 -7.35 -1.52
N TYR A 173 3.03 -6.30 -1.08
CA TYR A 173 2.40 -6.25 0.25
C TYR A 173 0.89 -6.49 0.23
N ILE A 174 0.30 -6.64 -0.95
CA ILE A 174 -1.08 -7.13 -1.11
C ILE A 174 -1.04 -8.47 -1.84
N ASN A 175 -0.66 -8.44 -3.12
CA ASN A 175 -0.68 -9.59 -4.02
C ASN A 175 0.22 -10.74 -3.54
N GLY A 176 1.53 -10.51 -3.46
CA GLY A 176 2.49 -11.52 -3.00
C GLY A 176 2.26 -11.97 -1.56
N LEU A 177 1.74 -11.11 -0.69
CA LEU A 177 1.53 -11.41 0.72
C LEU A 177 0.29 -12.29 0.97
N PHE A 178 -0.86 -11.94 0.38
CA PHE A 178 -2.13 -12.60 0.66
C PHE A 178 -2.48 -13.73 -0.32
N PHE A 179 -1.87 -13.72 -1.50
CA PHE A 179 -2.23 -14.64 -2.59
C PHE A 179 -1.05 -15.46 -3.11
N TYR A 180 0.18 -15.13 -2.72
CA TYR A 180 1.39 -15.72 -3.31
C TYR A 180 1.45 -15.60 -4.84
N ASP A 181 0.76 -14.60 -5.37
CA ASP A 181 0.65 -14.27 -6.79
C ASP A 181 0.79 -12.75 -6.91
N ASP A 182 1.91 -12.32 -7.50
CA ASP A 182 2.30 -10.91 -7.69
C ASP A 182 1.28 -10.10 -8.52
N TYR A 183 0.36 -10.76 -9.24
CA TYR A 183 -0.58 -10.13 -10.17
C TYR A 183 -2.05 -10.52 -9.94
N LYS A 184 -2.38 -11.05 -8.76
CA LYS A 184 -3.76 -11.44 -8.42
C LYS A 184 -4.76 -10.31 -8.64
N ILE A 185 -4.46 -9.12 -8.11
CA ILE A 185 -5.19 -7.89 -8.36
C ILE A 185 -4.31 -7.03 -9.26
N SER A 186 -4.59 -7.04 -10.56
CA SER A 186 -3.74 -6.42 -11.60
C SER A 186 -4.31 -5.15 -12.20
N ASP A 187 -5.61 -4.89 -12.03
CA ASP A 187 -6.22 -3.62 -12.42
C ASP A 187 -5.75 -2.51 -11.47
N PHE A 188 -4.83 -1.69 -11.96
CA PHE A 188 -4.19 -0.61 -11.23
C PHE A 188 -4.26 0.68 -12.03
N GLU A 189 -4.81 1.72 -11.39
CA GLU A 189 -4.91 3.05 -11.97
C GLU A 189 -4.14 4.08 -11.15
N VAL A 190 -3.43 4.96 -11.86
CA VAL A 190 -2.83 6.15 -11.26
C VAL A 190 -3.67 7.37 -11.65
N ILE A 191 -4.36 7.94 -10.67
CA ILE A 191 -5.16 9.15 -10.83
C ILE A 191 -4.22 10.34 -10.64
N SER A 192 -3.90 11.04 -11.73
CA SER A 192 -2.99 12.18 -11.71
C SER A 192 -3.21 13.12 -12.91
N SER A 193 -2.83 14.39 -12.74
CA SER A 193 -2.67 15.32 -13.86
C SER A 193 -1.33 15.16 -14.59
N ILE A 194 -0.38 14.40 -14.02
CA ILE A 194 0.97 14.21 -14.59
C ILE A 194 0.92 13.14 -15.66
N LYS A 195 1.43 13.46 -16.86
CA LYS A 195 1.58 12.52 -17.96
C LYS A 195 3.03 12.07 -18.08
N PHE A 196 3.29 10.81 -17.75
CA PHE A 196 4.63 10.23 -17.80
C PHE A 196 5.06 9.88 -19.22
N ILE A 197 6.36 10.03 -19.49
CA ILE A 197 6.99 9.60 -20.74
C ILE A 197 8.00 8.50 -20.41
N ALA A 198 8.08 7.46 -21.24
CA ALA A 198 8.81 6.23 -20.92
C ALA A 198 10.35 6.30 -21.01
N HIS A 199 10.95 7.41 -21.50
CA HIS A 199 12.38 7.48 -21.85
C HIS A 199 13.33 6.95 -20.78
#